data_AF-A0A386TYE1-F1
#
_entry.id   AF-A0A386TYE1-F1
#
_cell.length_a   1.000
_cell.length_b   1.000
_cell.length_c   1.000
_cell.angle_alpha   90.00
_cell.angle_beta   90.00
_cell.angle_gamma   90.00
#
_symmetry.space_group_name_H-M   'P 1'
#
loop_
_entity.id
_entity.type
_entity.pdbx_description
1 polymer ?
#
loop_
_entity_poly.entity_id
_entity_poly.type
_entity_poly.pdbx_seq_one_letter_code
_entity_poly.pdbx_strand_id
1 'polypeptide(L)'
;MPSVLLRNLPLYNSLRKYGHNNFCLAILEDLGNFQQISEKLILVRRREQYYLDILFKKYLDRKLNLSPTAGTTLGFKHNSMFKLNRKGNLNPMFGRTFSPEFIAMQTRDRKGINNPMFGVEKSPATLAKLQKLVYVYEAETLNFIGVFSTVKCVKHFKMGKDTLTKYLNSKLPFKGKIFSRVPLRTEGRTQTAPAKDH
;
A
#
# COMPACT_ATOMS: atom_id res chain seq x y z
N MET A 1 15.98 33.88 15.36
CA MET A 1 14.69 33.53 14.73
C MET A 1 14.62 32.01 14.59
N PRO A 2 13.58 31.33 15.10
CA PRO A 2 13.49 29.87 15.03
C PRO A 2 13.47 29.40 13.57
N SER A 3 14.25 28.35 13.25
CA SER A 3 14.44 27.81 11.89
C SER A 3 13.15 27.40 11.18
N VAL A 4 12.09 27.13 11.95
CA VAL A 4 10.76 26.75 11.46
C VAL A 4 10.09 27.88 10.65
N LEU A 5 10.35 29.15 10.97
CA LEU A 5 9.77 30.31 10.29
C LEU A 5 10.44 30.65 8.95
N LEU A 6 11.51 29.94 8.58
CA LEU A 6 12.20 30.11 7.30
C LEU A 6 11.51 29.37 6.14
N ARG A 7 10.48 28.56 6.42
CA ARG A 7 9.76 27.81 5.39
C ARG A 7 8.88 28.74 4.57
N ASN A 8 8.92 28.58 3.25
CA ASN A 8 8.08 29.33 2.31
C ASN A 8 6.65 28.77 2.27
N LEU A 9 5.87 29.01 3.33
CA LEU A 9 4.44 28.68 3.39
C LEU A 9 3.61 29.96 3.67
N PRO A 10 2.35 30.04 3.20
CA PRO A 10 1.52 31.24 3.33
C PRO A 10 1.38 31.75 4.77
N LEU A 11 1.19 30.84 5.73
CA LEU A 11 1.06 31.17 7.15
C LEU A 11 2.35 31.78 7.72
N TYR A 12 3.51 31.20 7.42
CA TYR A 12 4.80 31.69 7.92
C TYR A 12 5.19 33.03 7.29
N ASN A 13 4.93 33.20 5.99
CA ASN A 13 5.16 34.46 5.30
C ASN A 13 4.29 35.58 5.91
N SER A 14 3.05 35.27 6.26
CA SER A 14 2.14 36.22 6.91
C SER A 14 2.59 36.55 8.33
N LEU A 15 2.98 35.55 9.12
CA LEU A 15 3.54 35.77 10.47
C LEU A 15 4.82 36.61 10.44
N ARG A 16 5.70 36.39 9.44
CA ARG A 16 6.94 37.16 9.28
C ARG A 16 6.67 38.62 8.90
N LYS A 17 5.66 38.86 8.05
CA LYS A 17 5.31 40.20 7.55
C LYS A 17 4.54 41.03 8.58
N TYR A 18 3.57 40.42 9.26
CA TYR A 18 2.64 41.14 10.13
C TYR A 18 2.93 40.94 11.62
N GLY A 19 3.74 39.96 12.01
CA GLY A 19 3.99 39.64 13.41
C GLY A 19 2.82 38.88 14.07
N HIS A 20 3.09 38.25 15.21
CA HIS A 20 2.12 37.38 15.90
C HIS A 20 0.98 38.17 16.57
N ASN A 21 1.25 39.41 17.02
CA ASN A 21 0.26 40.28 17.69
C ASN A 21 -0.95 40.62 16.80
N ASN A 22 -0.81 40.47 15.48
CA ASN A 22 -1.86 40.75 14.51
C ASN A 22 -2.73 39.51 14.18
N PHE A 23 -2.52 38.39 14.87
CA PHE A 23 -3.34 37.19 14.74
C PHE A 23 -4.23 37.00 15.97
N CYS A 24 -5.48 36.62 15.75
CA CYS A 24 -6.44 36.29 16.80
C CYS A 24 -6.92 34.84 16.61
N LEU A 25 -7.10 34.12 17.72
CA LEU A 25 -7.69 32.79 17.74
C LEU A 25 -9.19 32.92 18.03
N ALA A 26 -10.02 32.43 17.12
CA ALA A 26 -11.47 32.34 17.31
C ALA A 26 -11.92 30.89 17.12
N ILE A 27 -12.75 30.39 18.04
CA ILE A 27 -13.36 29.07 17.97
C ILE A 27 -14.72 29.24 17.30
N LEU A 28 -14.94 28.57 16.15
CA LEU A 28 -16.17 28.72 15.36
C LEU A 28 -17.30 27.79 15.82
N GLU A 29 -16.96 26.58 16.25
CA GLU A 29 -17.93 25.56 16.67
C GLU A 29 -17.25 24.63 17.70
N ASP A 30 -17.94 24.35 18.80
CA ASP A 30 -17.60 23.27 19.72
C ASP A 30 -18.60 22.14 19.53
N LEU A 31 -18.10 20.95 19.22
CA LEU A 31 -18.92 19.79 18.89
C LEU A 31 -19.12 18.86 20.11
N GLY A 32 -18.48 19.14 21.26
CA GLY A 32 -18.65 18.36 22.48
C GLY A 32 -18.08 16.93 22.44
N ASN A 33 -18.51 16.12 23.41
CA ASN A 33 -18.04 14.75 23.62
C ASN A 33 -18.91 13.73 22.86
N PHE A 34 -18.33 13.08 21.85
CA PHE A 34 -18.98 11.97 21.14
C PHE A 34 -18.44 10.63 21.63
N GLN A 35 -19.32 9.63 21.69
CA GLN A 35 -18.97 8.26 22.08
C GLN A 35 -18.36 7.44 20.94
N GLN A 36 -18.53 7.83 19.66
CA GLN A 36 -18.01 7.11 18.50
C GLN A 36 -17.09 7.97 17.63
N ILE A 37 -15.87 7.47 17.39
CA ILE A 37 -14.77 8.21 16.74
C ILE A 37 -14.98 8.35 15.23
N SER A 38 -15.57 7.35 14.56
CA SER A 38 -15.75 7.31 13.10
C SER A 38 -16.77 8.34 12.61
N GLU A 39 -17.93 8.41 13.25
CA GLU A 39 -19.00 9.36 12.89
C GLU A 39 -18.60 10.80 13.21
N LYS A 40 -17.90 11.01 14.34
CA LYS A 40 -17.30 12.31 14.71
C LYS A 40 -16.37 12.81 13.62
N LEU A 41 -15.48 11.96 13.10
CA LEU A 41 -14.49 12.36 12.10
C LEU A 41 -15.12 12.78 10.77
N ILE A 42 -16.21 12.12 10.36
CA ILE A 42 -16.95 12.48 9.14
C ILE A 42 -17.70 13.80 9.34
N LEU A 43 -18.36 13.97 10.50
CA LEU A 43 -19.11 15.19 10.83
C LEU A 43 -18.18 16.41 10.93
N VAL A 44 -17.08 16.28 11.67
CA VAL A 44 -16.06 17.33 11.83
C VAL A 44 -15.52 17.77 10.47
N ARG A 45 -15.20 16.83 9.58
CA ARG A 45 -14.69 17.17 8.23
C ARG A 45 -15.71 17.92 7.39
N ARG A 46 -17.00 17.54 7.46
CA ARG A 46 -18.06 18.24 6.72
C ARG A 46 -18.25 19.67 7.23
N ARG A 47 -18.21 19.88 8.56
CA ARG A 47 -18.31 21.19 9.19
C ARG A 47 -17.10 22.07 8.90
N GLU A 48 -15.89 21.50 9.01
CA GLU A 48 -14.65 22.19 8.65
C GLU A 48 -14.70 22.65 7.20
N GLN A 49 -15.08 21.78 6.25
CA GLN A 49 -15.19 22.15 4.84
C GLN A 49 -16.23 23.27 4.63
N TYR A 50 -17.37 23.20 5.30
CA TYR A 50 -18.42 24.23 5.21
C TYR A 50 -17.88 25.62 5.59
N TYR A 51 -17.16 25.73 6.71
CA TYR A 51 -16.55 27.01 7.10
C TYR A 51 -15.43 27.44 6.15
N LEU A 52 -14.59 26.51 5.69
CA LEU A 52 -13.54 26.80 4.70
C LEU A 52 -14.13 27.33 3.39
N ASP A 53 -15.21 26.74 2.89
CA ASP A 53 -15.86 27.16 1.64
C ASP A 53 -16.45 28.57 1.76
N ILE A 54 -17.10 28.88 2.89
CA ILE A 54 -17.62 30.22 3.17
C ILE A 54 -16.48 31.25 3.22
N LEU A 55 -15.41 30.94 3.97
CA LEU A 55 -14.28 31.85 4.16
C LEU A 55 -13.50 32.06 2.86
N PHE A 56 -13.24 31.01 2.09
CA PHE A 56 -12.51 31.10 0.83
C PHE A 56 -13.33 31.77 -0.27
N LYS A 57 -14.67 31.63 -0.27
CA LYS A 57 -15.53 32.36 -1.19
C LYS A 57 -15.54 33.87 -0.91
N LYS A 58 -15.52 34.25 0.37
CA LYS A 58 -15.56 35.66 0.78
C LYS A 58 -14.19 36.36 0.69
N TYR A 59 -13.11 35.64 0.97
CA TYR A 59 -11.75 36.19 1.04
C TYR A 59 -10.76 35.36 0.23
N LEU A 60 -10.85 35.48 -1.10
CA LEU A 60 -10.04 34.68 -2.04
C LEU A 60 -8.52 34.85 -1.81
N ASP A 61 -8.07 36.09 -1.60
CA ASP A 61 -6.64 36.44 -1.50
C ASP A 61 -6.06 36.25 -0.10
N ARG A 62 -6.88 35.86 0.89
CA ARG A 62 -6.45 35.71 2.30
C ARG A 62 -6.42 34.26 2.76
N LYS A 63 -6.24 33.33 1.84
CA LYS A 63 -6.14 31.90 2.13
C LYS A 63 -4.75 31.54 2.65
N LEU A 64 -4.69 31.07 3.90
CA LEU A 64 -3.46 30.58 4.52
C LEU A 64 -3.32 29.05 4.47
N ASN A 65 -4.41 28.34 4.19
CA ASN A 65 -4.43 26.88 4.14
C ASN A 65 -3.76 26.34 2.87
N LEU A 66 -2.94 25.30 3.02
CA LEU A 66 -2.28 24.62 1.90
C LEU A 66 -3.23 23.69 1.14
N SER A 67 -4.11 22.99 1.86
CA SER A 67 -5.12 22.12 1.28
C SER A 67 -6.42 22.90 1.08
N PRO A 68 -7.10 22.79 -0.07
CA PRO A 68 -8.46 23.28 -0.23
C PRO A 68 -9.50 22.41 0.48
N THR A 69 -9.15 21.16 0.80
CA THR A 69 -10.05 20.17 1.41
C THR A 69 -9.73 19.97 2.88
N ALA A 70 -10.76 19.93 3.71
CA ALA A 70 -10.73 19.65 5.13
C ALA A 70 -10.25 18.22 5.45
N GLY A 71 -9.57 18.05 6.58
CA GLY A 71 -9.07 16.77 7.06
C GLY A 71 -7.68 16.36 6.54
N THR A 72 -7.38 15.06 6.64
CA THR A 72 -6.04 14.52 6.37
C THR A 72 -5.76 14.35 4.88
N THR A 73 -4.53 14.65 4.48
CA THR A 73 -4.00 14.33 3.15
C THR A 73 -3.53 12.88 3.03
N LEU A 74 -3.69 12.07 4.09
CA LEU A 74 -3.38 10.65 4.06
C LEU A 74 -4.22 9.93 3.00
N GLY A 75 -3.57 9.30 2.03
CA GLY A 75 -4.23 8.65 0.89
C GLY A 75 -4.46 9.56 -0.32
N PHE A 76 -4.03 10.83 -0.25
CA PHE A 76 -4.07 11.72 -1.41
C PHE A 76 -3.24 11.13 -2.57
N LYS A 77 -3.91 10.88 -3.70
CA LYS A 77 -3.26 10.37 -4.90
C LYS A 77 -2.73 11.55 -5.71
N HIS A 78 -1.41 11.71 -5.75
CA HIS A 78 -0.77 12.67 -6.64
C HIS A 78 -1.16 12.42 -8.10
N ASN A 79 -1.23 13.51 -8.87
CA ASN A 79 -1.51 13.46 -10.30
C ASN A 79 -0.47 12.60 -11.06
N SER A 80 -0.84 12.15 -12.26
CA SER A 80 0.04 11.36 -13.13
C SER A 80 1.34 12.12 -13.45
N MET A 81 1.25 13.43 -13.67
CA MET A 81 2.39 14.30 -13.98
C MET A 81 3.45 14.32 -12.87
N PHE A 82 3.04 14.38 -11.60
CA PHE A 82 3.95 14.34 -10.45
C PHE A 82 4.74 13.03 -10.39
N LYS A 83 4.10 11.91 -10.75
CA LYS A 83 4.79 10.61 -10.86
C LYS A 83 5.76 10.58 -12.04
N LEU A 84 5.39 11.21 -13.15
CA LEU A 84 6.21 11.28 -14.36
C LEU A 84 7.48 12.11 -14.13
N ASN A 85 7.35 13.28 -13.48
CA ASN A 85 8.44 14.20 -13.14
C ASN A 85 9.45 13.65 -12.12
N ARG A 86 9.28 12.40 -11.67
CA ARG A 86 10.19 11.71 -10.74
C ARG A 86 10.84 10.47 -11.34
N LYS A 87 10.64 10.24 -12.64
CA LYS A 87 11.19 9.09 -13.37
C LYS A 87 12.14 9.53 -14.47
N GLY A 88 13.22 8.76 -14.64
CA GLY A 88 14.21 8.98 -15.70
C GLY A 88 14.68 10.42 -15.77
N ASN A 89 14.85 10.92 -16.99
CA ASN A 89 15.40 12.24 -17.29
C ASN A 89 14.56 13.42 -16.78
N LEU A 90 13.28 13.20 -16.50
CA LEU A 90 12.39 14.24 -15.97
C LEU A 90 12.57 14.48 -14.47
N ASN A 91 13.22 13.55 -13.77
CA ASN A 91 13.56 13.74 -12.37
C ASN A 91 14.61 14.86 -12.25
N PRO A 92 14.40 15.91 -11.42
CA PRO A 92 15.40 16.94 -11.18
C PRO A 92 16.74 16.41 -10.66
N MET A 93 16.74 15.20 -10.08
CA MET A 93 17.93 14.52 -9.59
C MET A 93 18.54 13.55 -10.63
N PHE A 94 18.02 13.47 -11.85
CA PHE A 94 18.57 12.60 -12.88
C PHE A 94 19.99 13.03 -13.27
N GLY A 95 20.90 12.07 -13.41
CA GLY A 95 22.30 12.31 -13.73
C GLY A 95 23.13 12.95 -12.61
N ARG A 96 22.53 13.29 -11.46
CA ARG A 96 23.27 13.78 -10.31
C ARG A 96 23.87 12.62 -9.52
N THR A 97 25.16 12.74 -9.18
CA THR A 97 25.84 11.80 -8.29
C THR A 97 25.58 12.20 -6.83
N PHE A 98 25.23 11.21 -6.00
CA PHE A 98 25.12 11.42 -4.56
C PHE A 98 26.51 11.35 -3.90
N SER A 99 26.69 12.10 -2.80
CA SER A 99 27.91 11.97 -2.01
C SER A 99 28.00 10.57 -1.38
N PRO A 100 29.22 10.05 -1.14
CA PRO A 100 29.40 8.76 -0.48
C PRO A 100 28.71 8.70 0.89
N GLU A 101 28.76 9.79 1.66
CA GLU A 101 28.10 9.94 2.96
C GLU A 101 26.58 9.79 2.87
N PHE A 102 25.95 10.38 1.85
CA PHE A 102 24.51 10.27 1.62
C PHE A 102 24.10 8.84 1.26
N ILE A 103 24.89 8.16 0.43
CA ILE A 103 24.66 6.75 0.06
C ILE A 103 24.82 5.84 1.29
N ALA A 104 25.85 6.08 2.11
CA ALA A 104 26.07 5.36 3.35
C ALA A 104 24.86 5.53 4.30
N MET A 105 24.38 6.76 4.47
CA MET A 105 23.19 7.06 5.28
C MET A 105 21.94 6.35 4.77
N GLN A 106 21.71 6.33 3.46
CA GLN A 106 20.55 5.66 2.85
C GLN A 106 20.59 4.13 2.99
N THR A 107 21.78 3.54 3.07
CA THR A 107 21.98 2.08 3.09
C THR A 107 22.26 1.51 4.48
N ARG A 108 22.59 2.36 5.45
CA ARG A 108 22.93 1.99 6.84
C ARG A 108 21.93 1.02 7.47
N ASP A 109 20.64 1.34 7.35
CA ASP A 109 19.56 0.61 8.03
C ASP A 109 18.98 -0.53 7.17
N ARG A 110 19.62 -0.85 6.04
CA ARG A 110 19.16 -1.92 5.13
C ARG A 110 19.94 -3.23 5.30
N LYS A 111 21.01 -3.24 6.09
CA LYS A 111 21.97 -4.34 6.18
C LYS A 111 22.24 -4.78 7.61
N GLY A 112 22.47 -6.08 7.77
CA GLY A 112 22.87 -6.68 9.04
C GLY A 112 21.91 -6.34 10.17
N ILE A 113 22.47 -6.15 11.37
CA ILE A 113 21.73 -5.86 12.60
C ILE A 113 20.93 -4.55 12.57
N ASN A 114 21.30 -3.60 11.71
CA ASN A 114 20.60 -2.32 11.61
C ASN A 114 19.26 -2.45 10.85
N ASN A 115 19.05 -3.54 10.10
CA ASN A 115 17.77 -3.77 9.45
C ASN A 115 16.71 -4.12 10.51
N PRO A 116 15.57 -3.40 10.58
CA PRO A 116 14.49 -3.71 11.53
C PRO A 116 13.94 -5.15 11.45
N MET A 117 14.17 -5.82 10.31
CA MET A 117 13.76 -7.20 10.08
C MET A 117 14.87 -8.22 10.35
N PHE A 118 16.05 -7.80 10.81
CA PHE A 118 17.15 -8.70 11.14
C PHE A 118 16.81 -9.52 12.39
N GLY A 119 17.01 -10.84 12.32
CA GLY A 119 16.68 -11.76 13.41
C GLY A 119 15.18 -11.95 13.66
N VAL A 120 14.30 -11.27 12.92
CA VAL A 120 12.84 -11.41 13.10
C VAL A 120 12.36 -12.71 12.47
N GLU A 121 11.93 -13.64 13.31
CA GLU A 121 11.28 -14.88 12.88
C GLU A 121 9.89 -14.60 12.29
N LYS A 122 9.55 -15.30 11.21
CA LYS A 122 8.25 -15.14 10.54
C LYS A 122 7.21 -16.02 11.20
N SER A 123 6.03 -15.44 11.46
CA SER A 123 4.89 -16.20 11.97
C SER A 123 4.48 -17.32 10.99
N PRO A 124 3.93 -18.45 11.49
CA PRO A 124 3.49 -19.57 10.65
C PRO A 124 2.51 -19.14 9.55
N ALA A 125 1.59 -18.22 9.85
CA ALA A 125 0.66 -17.66 8.87
C ALA A 125 1.37 -16.91 7.72
N THR A 126 2.47 -16.22 8.00
CA THR A 126 3.28 -15.54 6.99
C THR A 126 4.06 -16.53 6.14
N LEU A 127 4.64 -17.56 6.78
CA LEU A 127 5.34 -18.64 6.09
C LEU A 127 4.41 -19.38 5.12
N ALA A 128 3.16 -19.63 5.51
CA ALA A 128 2.15 -20.23 4.63
C ALA A 128 1.89 -19.37 3.36
N LYS A 129 1.83 -18.04 3.49
CA LYS A 129 1.68 -17.12 2.34
C LYS A 129 2.90 -17.10 1.42
N LEU A 130 4.10 -17.28 1.97
CA LEU A 130 5.35 -17.34 1.20
C LEU A 130 5.55 -18.69 0.52
N GLN A 131 4.94 -19.75 1.06
CA GLN A 131 5.10 -21.11 0.57
C GLN A 131 4.48 -21.26 -0.82
N LYS A 132 5.34 -21.61 -1.78
CA LYS A 132 4.93 -21.89 -3.16
C LYS A 132 4.22 -23.25 -3.26
N LEU A 133 2.89 -23.19 -3.35
CA LEU A 133 2.02 -24.34 -3.54
C LEU A 133 1.97 -24.79 -5.00
N VAL A 134 1.77 -26.08 -5.19
CA VAL A 134 1.63 -26.77 -6.48
C VAL A 134 0.40 -27.66 -6.36
N TYR A 135 -0.54 -27.46 -7.28
CA TYR A 135 -1.74 -28.27 -7.45
C TYR A 135 -1.41 -29.39 -8.44
N VAL A 136 -1.74 -30.62 -8.08
CA VAL A 136 -1.45 -31.81 -8.89
C VAL A 136 -2.76 -32.46 -9.32
N TYR A 137 -2.85 -32.79 -10.60
CA TYR A 137 -4.01 -33.42 -11.24
C TYR A 137 -3.56 -34.66 -12.01
N GLU A 138 -4.45 -35.63 -12.19
CA GLU A 138 -4.24 -36.72 -13.15
C GLU A 138 -4.39 -36.18 -14.58
N ALA A 139 -3.56 -36.62 -15.52
CA ALA A 139 -3.52 -36.07 -16.87
C ALA A 139 -4.72 -36.45 -17.73
N GLU A 140 -5.27 -37.65 -17.53
CA GLU A 140 -6.35 -38.20 -18.36
C GLU A 140 -7.73 -37.67 -17.95
N THR A 141 -7.99 -37.61 -16.65
CA THR A 141 -9.30 -37.28 -16.09
C THR A 141 -9.37 -35.87 -15.50
N LEU A 142 -8.23 -35.17 -15.40
CA LEU A 142 -8.10 -33.91 -14.67
C LEU A 142 -8.59 -34.00 -13.21
N ASN A 143 -8.62 -35.21 -12.65
CA ASN A 143 -8.99 -35.42 -11.27
C ASN A 143 -7.95 -34.80 -10.33
N PHE A 144 -8.43 -34.04 -9.34
CA PHE A 144 -7.59 -33.36 -8.39
C PHE A 144 -6.98 -34.36 -7.38
N ILE A 145 -5.65 -34.42 -7.32
CA ILE A 145 -4.92 -35.33 -6.44
C ILE A 145 -4.61 -34.65 -5.11
N GLY A 146 -4.19 -33.38 -5.15
CA GLY A 146 -3.88 -32.65 -3.93
C GLY A 146 -3.04 -31.39 -4.13
N VAL A 147 -2.88 -30.65 -3.03
CA VAL A 147 -1.99 -29.48 -2.95
C VAL A 147 -0.72 -29.87 -2.19
N PHE A 148 0.42 -29.66 -2.83
CA PHE A 148 1.73 -29.90 -2.23
C PHE A 148 2.56 -28.64 -2.25
N SER A 149 3.43 -28.47 -1.25
CA SER A 149 4.52 -27.50 -1.37
C SER A 149 5.53 -27.96 -2.43
N THR A 150 6.25 -27.03 -3.05
CA THR A 150 7.29 -27.36 -4.05
C THR A 150 8.26 -28.45 -3.55
N VAL A 151 8.73 -28.35 -2.30
CA VAL A 151 9.69 -29.33 -1.73
C VAL A 151 9.04 -30.69 -1.50
N LYS A 152 7.81 -30.72 -0.95
CA LYS A 152 7.08 -31.98 -0.74
C LYS A 152 6.73 -32.67 -2.06
N CYS A 153 6.38 -31.90 -3.09
CA CYS A 153 6.06 -32.39 -4.43
C CYS A 153 7.27 -33.13 -5.05
N VAL A 154 8.45 -32.49 -5.03
CA VAL A 154 9.71 -33.08 -5.51
C VAL A 154 10.01 -34.42 -4.84
N LYS A 155 9.86 -34.48 -3.50
CA LYS A 155 10.10 -35.71 -2.73
C LYS A 155 9.06 -36.80 -3.01
N HIS A 156 7.77 -36.44 -3.01
CA HIS A 156 6.67 -37.39 -3.17
C HIS A 156 6.68 -38.04 -4.57
N PHE A 157 6.91 -37.25 -5.62
CA PHE A 157 6.92 -37.75 -7.00
C PHE A 157 8.31 -38.16 -7.50
N LYS A 158 9.31 -38.16 -6.61
CA LYS A 158 10.72 -38.53 -6.89
C LYS A 158 11.23 -37.88 -8.19
N MET A 159 11.11 -36.57 -8.28
CA MET A 159 11.50 -35.79 -9.46
C MET A 159 12.43 -34.63 -9.11
N GLY A 160 13.25 -34.18 -10.05
CA GLY A 160 14.13 -33.02 -9.85
C GLY A 160 13.35 -31.70 -9.80
N LYS A 161 13.92 -30.69 -9.11
CA LYS A 161 13.33 -29.33 -9.04
C LYS A 161 13.22 -28.67 -10.42
N ASP A 162 14.24 -28.85 -11.26
CA ASP A 162 14.27 -28.29 -12.61
C ASP A 162 13.23 -28.97 -13.50
N THR A 163 13.07 -30.28 -13.33
CA THR A 163 12.01 -31.07 -13.97
C THR A 163 10.64 -30.53 -13.60
N LEU A 164 10.35 -30.35 -12.30
CA LEU A 164 9.08 -29.77 -11.84
C LEU A 164 8.86 -28.37 -12.42
N THR A 165 9.90 -27.53 -12.46
CA THR A 165 9.81 -26.17 -13.01
C THR A 165 9.53 -26.18 -14.51
N LYS A 166 10.18 -27.10 -15.25
CA LYS A 166 9.92 -27.30 -16.68
C LYS A 166 8.46 -27.67 -16.94
N TYR A 167 7.91 -28.63 -16.20
CA TYR A 167 6.53 -29.10 -16.40
C TYR A 167 5.47 -28.11 -15.90
N LEU A 168 5.78 -27.31 -14.87
CA LEU A 168 4.93 -26.18 -14.46
C LEU A 168 4.83 -25.11 -15.55
N ASN A 169 5.92 -24.87 -16.29
CA ASN A 169 5.95 -23.86 -17.35
C ASN A 169 5.36 -24.41 -18.66
N SER A 170 5.67 -25.66 -19.02
CA SER A 170 5.21 -26.28 -20.26
C SER A 170 3.75 -26.72 -20.21
N LYS A 171 3.17 -26.90 -19.01
CA LYS A 171 1.82 -27.45 -18.77
C LYS A 171 1.61 -28.85 -19.38
N LEU A 172 2.69 -29.54 -19.71
CA LEU A 172 2.65 -30.90 -20.23
C LEU A 172 2.56 -31.91 -19.08
N PRO A 173 1.93 -33.07 -19.30
CA PRO A 173 1.89 -34.12 -18.30
C PRO A 173 3.27 -34.73 -18.09
N PHE A 174 3.60 -35.01 -16.84
CA PHE A 174 4.76 -35.79 -16.45
C PHE A 174 4.29 -37.03 -15.69
N LYS A 175 4.62 -38.23 -16.20
CA LYS A 175 4.17 -39.52 -15.65
C LYS A 175 2.65 -39.57 -15.39
N GLY A 176 1.88 -39.11 -16.38
CA GLY A 176 0.42 -39.07 -16.28
C GLY A 176 -0.14 -38.03 -15.32
N LYS A 177 0.65 -37.04 -14.87
CA LYS A 177 0.20 -35.98 -13.93
C LYS A 177 0.50 -34.58 -14.43
N ILE A 178 -0.42 -33.67 -14.15
CA ILE A 178 -0.33 -32.25 -14.51
C ILE A 178 -0.06 -31.43 -13.23
N PHE A 179 0.88 -30.49 -13.32
CA PHE A 179 1.30 -29.64 -12.22
C PHE A 179 0.94 -28.19 -12.54
N SER A 180 0.32 -27.48 -11.60
CA SER A 180 -0.05 -26.06 -11.78
C SER A 180 0.20 -25.24 -10.52
N ARG A 181 0.46 -23.93 -10.69
CA ARG A 181 0.54 -22.95 -9.60
C ARG A 181 -0.81 -22.36 -9.22
N VAL A 182 -1.79 -22.49 -10.09
CA VAL A 182 -3.15 -22.00 -9.94
C VAL A 182 -4.08 -23.20 -10.00
N PRO A 183 -5.14 -23.26 -9.19
CA PRO A 183 -6.14 -24.31 -9.34
C PRO A 183 -6.70 -24.29 -10.76
N LEU A 184 -6.67 -25.44 -11.44
CA LEU A 184 -7.33 -25.60 -12.74
C LEU A 184 -8.81 -25.72 -12.44
N ARG A 185 -9.62 -24.78 -12.96
CA ARG A 185 -11.07 -24.87 -12.84
C ARG A 185 -11.51 -26.07 -13.66
N THR A 186 -12.06 -27.08 -13.00
CA THR A 186 -12.91 -28.07 -13.66
C THR A 186 -14.23 -27.36 -13.98
N GLU A 187 -14.40 -26.93 -15.22
CA GLU A 187 -15.74 -26.55 -15.68
C GLU A 187 -16.59 -27.83 -15.74
N GLY A 188 -17.70 -27.86 -14.98
CA GLY A 188 -18.77 -28.85 -15.14
C GLY A 188 -19.05 -29.75 -13.94
N ARG A 189 -19.77 -29.23 -12.94
CA ARG A 189 -21.10 -29.73 -12.52
C ARG A 189 -21.62 -28.86 -11.37
N THR A 190 -22.63 -28.07 -11.69
CA THR A 190 -23.63 -27.53 -10.77
C THR A 190 -24.02 -28.60 -9.75
N GLN A 191 -23.69 -28.39 -8.48
CA GLN A 191 -24.45 -29.00 -7.40
C GLN A 191 -25.68 -28.12 -7.20
N THR A 192 -26.81 -28.64 -7.66
CA THR A 192 -28.14 -28.20 -7.25
C THR A 192 -28.19 -28.18 -5.72
N ALA A 193 -28.52 -27.02 -5.16
CA ALA A 193 -28.85 -26.90 -3.76
C ALA A 193 -30.13 -27.73 -3.47
N PRO A 194 -30.18 -28.55 -2.41
CA PRO A 194 -31.44 -29.13 -1.98
C PRO A 194 -32.34 -28.02 -1.44
N ALA A 195 -33.59 -28.01 -1.91
CA ALA A 195 -34.67 -27.20 -1.35
C ALA A 195 -34.78 -27.48 0.15
N LYS A 196 -34.80 -26.41 0.95
CA LYS A 196 -35.23 -26.48 2.34
C LYS A 196 -36.74 -26.23 2.36
N ASP A 197 -37.49 -27.30 2.56
CA ASP A 197 -38.81 -27.22 3.18
C ASP A 197 -38.61 -26.93 4.67
N HIS A 198 -39.10 -25.77 5.12
CA HIS A 198 -39.76 -25.51 6.41
C HIS A 198 -40.16 -24.04 6.50
#